data_AF-A0A351CCT5-F1
#
_entry.id   AF-A0A351CCT5-F1
#
_cell.length_a   1.000
_cell.length_b   1.000
_cell.length_c   1.000
_cell.angle_alpha   90.00
_cell.angle_beta   90.00
_cell.angle_gamma   90.00
#
_symmetry.space_group_name_H-M   'P 1'
#
loop_
_entity.id
_entity.type
_entity.pdbx_description
1 polymer ?
#
loop_
_entity_poly.entity_id
_entity_poly.type
_entity_poly.pdbx_seq_one_letter_code
_entity_poly.pdbx_strand_id
1 'polypeptide(L)'
;MLNQENSISLIKSDDPIKTISDRLTAWSFAGQAYNLKTTVYFMPSGQMRVGSMISDWDDLPAKTKLIVGYRGPFELHKGRSAYQIAGKKYKDRKTIYYLPPKKLVAGDKINDFNGLPKGTLIFLPDT
;
A
#
# COMPACT_ATOMS: atom_id res chain seq x y z
N MET A 1 -1.42 -24.46 -18.97
CA MET A 1 -1.58 -24.36 -17.49
C MET A 1 -0.75 -23.25 -16.83
N LEU A 2 -0.06 -22.35 -17.57
CA LEU A 2 0.83 -21.31 -17.00
C LEU A 2 0.18 -20.22 -16.11
N ASN A 3 -1.16 -20.07 -16.10
CA ASN A 3 -1.80 -18.94 -15.42
C ASN A 3 -2.06 -19.14 -13.90
N GLN A 4 -2.20 -20.39 -13.42
CA GLN A 4 -2.53 -20.64 -12.00
C GLN A 4 -1.31 -20.57 -11.09
N GLU A 5 -0.17 -21.13 -11.50
CA GLU A 5 1.08 -21.10 -10.72
C GLU A 5 1.57 -19.66 -10.50
N ASN A 6 1.45 -18.81 -11.52
CA ASN A 6 1.80 -17.40 -11.43
C ASN A 6 0.85 -16.61 -10.50
N SER A 7 -0.41 -17.02 -10.37
CA SER A 7 -1.36 -16.37 -9.46
C SER A 7 -1.01 -16.67 -8.00
N ILE A 8 -0.64 -17.92 -7.71
CA ILE A 8 -0.24 -18.37 -6.36
C ILE A 8 1.06 -17.68 -5.92
N SER A 9 2.04 -17.53 -6.81
CA SER A 9 3.30 -16.85 -6.50
C SER A 9 3.07 -15.36 -6.18
N LEU A 10 2.18 -14.68 -6.90
CA LEU A 10 1.81 -13.29 -6.64
C LEU A 10 1.12 -13.11 -5.28
N ILE A 11 0.21 -14.01 -4.92
CA ILE A 11 -0.48 -14.01 -3.62
C ILE A 11 0.54 -14.23 -2.48
N LYS A 12 1.44 -15.21 -2.63
CA LYS A 12 2.44 -15.58 -1.62
C LYS A 12 3.67 -14.67 -1.57
N SER A 13 3.81 -13.74 -2.51
CA SER A 13 4.94 -12.80 -2.55
C SER A 13 5.05 -12.01 -1.25
N ASP A 14 6.28 -11.72 -0.81
CA ASP A 14 6.56 -10.83 0.33
C ASP A 14 6.51 -9.34 -0.06
N ASP A 15 6.15 -8.99 -1.30
CA ASP A 15 5.91 -7.58 -1.65
C ASP A 15 4.66 -7.08 -0.88
N PRO A 16 4.80 -6.04 -0.03
CA PRO A 16 3.70 -5.50 0.75
C PRO A 16 2.63 -4.81 -0.10
N ILE A 17 2.97 -4.40 -1.33
CA ILE A 17 2.04 -3.75 -2.25
C ILE A 17 1.47 -4.82 -3.18
N LYS A 18 0.18 -5.11 -3.01
CA LYS A 18 -0.57 -6.02 -3.89
C LYS A 18 -1.35 -5.23 -4.93
N THR A 19 -1.64 -5.85 -6.07
CA THR A 19 -2.39 -5.21 -7.17
C THR A 19 -3.54 -6.09 -7.60
N ILE A 20 -4.76 -5.54 -7.51
CA ILE A 20 -5.99 -6.19 -7.95
C ILE A 20 -5.99 -6.31 -9.47
N SER A 21 -6.47 -7.45 -9.94
CA SER A 21 -6.75 -7.76 -11.33
C SER A 21 -8.02 -8.59 -11.42
N ASP A 22 -8.51 -8.85 -12.63
CA ASP A 22 -9.73 -9.62 -12.88
C ASP A 22 -9.75 -11.02 -12.22
N ARG A 23 -8.58 -11.55 -11.84
CA ARG A 23 -8.44 -12.87 -11.18
C ARG A 23 -7.95 -12.81 -9.74
N LEU A 24 -7.44 -11.67 -9.30
CA LEU A 24 -6.84 -11.48 -7.97
C LEU A 24 -7.54 -10.31 -7.30
N THR A 25 -8.48 -10.64 -6.42
CA THR A 25 -9.35 -9.66 -5.76
C THR A 25 -8.76 -9.20 -4.43
N ALA A 26 -9.45 -8.28 -3.76
CA ALA A 26 -9.15 -7.91 -2.38
C ALA A 26 -9.08 -9.15 -1.47
N TRP A 27 -10.04 -10.07 -1.61
CA TRP A 27 -10.06 -11.33 -0.86
C TRP A 27 -8.84 -12.21 -1.14
N SER A 28 -8.40 -12.31 -2.40
CA SER A 28 -7.22 -13.12 -2.78
C SER A 28 -5.95 -12.70 -2.04
N PHE A 29 -5.82 -11.41 -1.69
CA PHE A 29 -4.63 -10.87 -1.04
C PHE A 29 -4.78 -10.64 0.46
N ALA A 30 -5.95 -10.18 0.91
CA ALA A 30 -6.17 -9.77 2.29
C ALA A 30 -6.95 -10.81 3.11
N GLY A 31 -7.61 -11.78 2.47
CA GLY A 31 -8.50 -12.71 3.15
C GLY A 31 -9.52 -11.97 4.01
N GLN A 32 -9.68 -12.41 5.26
CA GLN A 32 -10.58 -11.77 6.24
C GLN A 32 -10.21 -10.31 6.58
N ALA A 33 -8.98 -9.88 6.30
CA ALA A 33 -8.56 -8.51 6.60
C ALA A 33 -9.05 -7.48 5.56
N TYR A 34 -9.69 -7.91 4.47
CA TYR A 34 -10.02 -7.05 3.33
C TYR A 34 -10.85 -5.81 3.69
N ASN A 35 -11.73 -5.90 4.69
CA ASN A 35 -12.60 -4.81 5.13
C ASN A 35 -12.14 -4.16 6.45
N LEU A 36 -10.95 -4.48 6.94
CA LEU A 36 -10.44 -3.90 8.18
C LEU A 36 -9.92 -2.48 7.96
N LYS A 37 -9.91 -1.69 9.05
CA LYS A 37 -9.33 -0.33 9.08
C LYS A 37 -7.83 -0.28 8.76
N THR A 38 -7.15 -1.42 8.85
CA THR A 38 -5.72 -1.60 8.59
C THR A 38 -5.41 -2.02 7.15
N THR A 39 -6.45 -2.20 6.32
CA THR A 39 -6.31 -2.46 4.89
C THR A 39 -6.60 -1.18 4.13
N VAL A 40 -5.66 -0.73 3.31
CA VAL A 40 -5.77 0.53 2.58
C VAL A 40 -5.68 0.26 1.09
N TYR A 41 -6.65 0.78 0.36
CA TYR A 41 -6.80 0.65 -1.09
C TYR A 41 -6.41 1.96 -1.78
N PHE A 42 -5.63 1.86 -2.85
CA PHE A 42 -5.17 2.97 -3.68
C PHE A 42 -5.73 2.77 -5.09
N MET A 43 -6.79 3.50 -5.39
CA MET A 43 -7.50 3.43 -6.66
C MET A 43 -6.62 3.97 -7.80
N PRO A 44 -6.79 3.51 -9.05
CA PRO A 44 -6.10 4.07 -10.21
C PRO A 44 -6.33 5.58 -10.40
N SER A 45 -7.50 6.07 -9.94
CA SER A 45 -7.84 7.50 -9.92
C SER A 45 -6.94 8.32 -8.97
N GLY A 46 -6.24 7.68 -8.04
CA GLY A 46 -5.43 8.30 -6.99
C GLY A 46 -6.16 8.50 -5.67
N GLN A 47 -7.45 8.18 -5.63
CA GLN A 47 -8.21 8.15 -4.39
C GLN A 47 -7.71 6.99 -3.51
N MET A 48 -7.57 7.26 -2.23
CA MET A 48 -7.30 6.25 -1.22
C MET A 48 -8.57 5.97 -0.43
N ARG A 49 -8.85 4.70 -0.13
CA ARG A 49 -9.95 4.29 0.75
C ARG A 49 -9.45 3.28 1.77
N VAL A 50 -9.94 3.42 3.01
CA VAL A 50 -9.74 2.41 4.05
C VAL A 50 -10.77 1.30 3.87
N GLY A 51 -10.38 0.04 4.09
CA GLY A 51 -11.22 -1.13 3.87
C GLY A 51 -12.58 -1.05 4.57
N SER A 52 -12.60 -0.57 5.82
CA SER A 52 -13.84 -0.42 6.61
C SER A 52 -14.77 0.70 6.11
N MET A 53 -14.35 1.51 5.15
CA MET A 53 -15.15 2.58 4.54
C MET A 53 -15.65 2.22 3.13
N ILE A 54 -15.34 1.02 2.63
CA ILE A 54 -15.83 0.51 1.35
C ILE A 54 -17.08 -0.31 1.64
N SER A 55 -18.17 -0.03 0.94
CA SER A 55 -19.44 -0.77 1.06
C SER A 55 -19.61 -1.81 -0.04
N ASP A 56 -18.96 -1.59 -1.18
CA ASP A 56 -19.00 -2.46 -2.35
C ASP A 56 -17.57 -2.75 -2.79
N TRP A 57 -17.14 -4.00 -2.60
CA TRP A 57 -15.79 -4.47 -2.95
C TRP A 57 -15.74 -5.12 -4.34
N ASP A 58 -16.89 -5.47 -4.92
CA ASP A 58 -16.98 -6.07 -6.24
C ASP A 58 -16.69 -5.02 -7.33
N ASP A 59 -17.00 -3.75 -7.04
CA ASP A 59 -16.75 -2.59 -7.90
C ASP A 59 -15.34 -1.99 -7.80
N LEU A 60 -14.39 -2.67 -7.15
CA LEU A 60 -13.00 -2.19 -7.11
C LEU A 60 -12.37 -2.22 -8.51
N PRO A 61 -11.89 -1.09 -9.04
CA PRO A 61 -11.29 -1.05 -10.37
C PRO A 61 -10.05 -1.95 -10.45
N ALA A 62 -9.86 -2.60 -11.60
CA ALA A 62 -8.59 -3.24 -11.91
C ALA A 62 -7.41 -2.25 -11.75
N LYS A 63 -6.25 -2.76 -11.35
CA LYS A 63 -5.05 -1.98 -10.98
C LYS A 63 -5.17 -1.21 -9.66
N THR A 64 -6.25 -1.37 -8.91
CA THR A 64 -6.30 -0.93 -7.50
C THR A 64 -5.18 -1.63 -6.73
N LYS A 65 -4.36 -0.86 -6.02
CA LYS A 65 -3.33 -1.41 -5.15
C LYS A 65 -3.84 -1.52 -3.73
N LEU A 66 -3.31 -2.45 -2.94
CA LEU A 66 -3.62 -2.54 -1.52
C LEU A 66 -2.40 -2.89 -0.68
N ILE A 67 -2.44 -2.44 0.57
CA ILE A 67 -1.55 -2.85 1.66
C ILE A 67 -2.42 -3.34 2.82
N VAL A 68 -1.98 -4.39 3.51
CA VAL A 68 -2.75 -5.08 4.57
C VAL A 68 -1.98 -5.03 5.88
N GLY A 69 -2.65 -4.66 6.98
CA GLY A 69 -2.00 -4.56 8.30
C GLY A 69 -1.14 -3.31 8.46
N TYR A 70 -1.62 -2.17 7.99
CA TYR A 70 -0.92 -0.89 8.06
C TYR A 70 -1.71 0.17 8.82
N ARG A 71 -0.98 1.07 9.48
CA ARG A 71 -1.46 2.29 10.12
C ARG A 71 -0.95 3.54 9.41
N GLY A 72 -1.69 4.63 9.56
CA GLY A 72 -1.46 5.90 8.86
C GLY A 72 -2.76 6.40 8.19
N PRO A 73 -2.66 7.29 7.19
CA PRO A 73 -1.41 7.88 6.67
C PRO A 73 -0.76 8.87 7.65
N PHE A 74 0.58 8.91 7.65
CA PHE A 74 1.36 9.96 8.29
C PHE A 74 1.93 10.89 7.24
N GLU A 75 1.58 12.16 7.28
CA GLU A 75 2.05 13.13 6.29
C GLU A 75 3.47 13.62 6.61
N LEU A 76 4.32 13.64 5.58
CA LEU A 76 5.64 14.25 5.60
C LEU A 76 5.52 15.77 5.40
N HIS A 77 6.21 16.53 6.25
CA HIS A 77 6.34 17.99 6.13
C HIS A 77 7.69 18.47 6.67
N LYS A 78 7.99 19.78 6.55
CA LYS A 78 9.31 20.39 6.83
C LYS A 78 9.90 20.08 8.22
N GLY A 79 9.08 19.74 9.21
CA GLY A 79 9.51 19.38 10.57
C GLY A 79 9.31 17.90 10.93
N ARG A 80 8.88 17.08 9.96
CA ARG A 80 8.50 15.68 10.15
C ARG A 80 8.91 14.86 8.93
N SER A 81 10.18 14.50 8.89
CA SER A 81 10.82 13.69 7.87
C SER A 81 10.40 12.21 7.94
N ALA A 82 10.76 11.45 6.91
CA ALA A 82 10.60 10.01 6.88
C ALA A 82 11.22 9.31 8.11
N TYR A 83 12.42 9.75 8.53
CA TYR A 83 13.07 9.24 9.73
C TYR A 83 12.31 9.61 11.01
N GLN A 84 11.74 10.82 11.09
CA GLN A 84 10.93 11.22 12.26
C GLN A 84 9.60 10.45 12.35
N ILE A 85 9.10 9.93 11.22
CA ILE A 85 7.86 9.13 11.18
C ILE A 85 8.13 7.65 11.45
N ALA A 86 9.10 7.06 10.74
CA ALA A 86 9.34 5.62 10.71
C ALA A 86 10.58 5.18 11.52
N GLY A 87 11.33 6.13 12.09
CA GLY A 87 12.60 5.87 12.77
C GLY A 87 13.62 5.20 11.84
N LYS A 88 14.43 4.30 12.40
CA LYS A 88 15.43 3.51 11.66
C LYS A 88 14.83 2.68 10.52
N LYS A 89 13.52 2.40 10.55
CA LYS A 89 12.82 1.61 9.52
C LYS A 89 12.36 2.44 8.32
N TYR A 90 12.69 3.73 8.22
CA TYR A 90 12.26 4.55 7.08
C TYR A 90 12.67 4.01 5.70
N LYS A 91 13.79 3.27 5.62
CA LYS A 91 14.27 2.57 4.40
C LYS A 91 13.81 1.12 4.28
N ASP A 92 13.03 0.64 5.24
CA ASP A 92 12.59 -0.75 5.26
C ASP A 92 11.55 -0.99 4.14
N ARG A 93 11.58 -2.20 3.56
CA ARG A 93 10.63 -2.63 2.53
C ARG A 93 9.18 -2.53 3.00
N LYS A 94 8.92 -2.75 4.28
CA LYS A 94 7.59 -2.65 4.89
C LYS A 94 7.21 -1.22 5.28
N THR A 95 8.04 -0.21 5.00
CA THR A 95 7.64 1.20 5.14
C THR A 95 7.16 1.68 3.78
N ILE A 96 5.88 2.03 3.68
CA ILE A 96 5.25 2.35 2.39
C ILE A 96 5.04 3.85 2.25
N TYR A 97 5.45 4.38 1.10
CA TYR A 97 5.32 5.78 0.73
C TYR A 97 4.33 5.91 -0.40
N TYR A 98 3.38 6.84 -0.24
CA TYR A 98 2.50 7.28 -1.30
C TYR A 98 2.89 8.71 -1.71
N LEU A 99 3.61 8.79 -2.83
CA LEU A 99 4.14 10.03 -3.38
C LEU A 99 3.12 10.67 -4.34
N PRO A 100 2.85 11.97 -4.22
CA PRO A 100 2.13 12.72 -5.25
C PRO A 100 2.83 12.61 -6.62
N PRO A 101 2.08 12.47 -7.73
CA PRO A 101 0.61 12.51 -7.79
C PRO A 101 -0.10 11.17 -7.57
N LYS A 102 0.59 10.02 -7.44
CA LYS A 102 -0.08 8.68 -7.40
C LYS A 102 0.86 7.46 -7.23
N LYS A 103 2.10 7.65 -6.75
CA LYS A 103 3.11 6.59 -6.75
C LYS A 103 3.23 5.94 -5.38
N LEU A 104 2.75 4.70 -5.28
CA LEU A 104 2.98 3.85 -4.12
C LEU A 104 4.33 3.11 -4.28
N VAL A 105 5.21 3.23 -3.30
CA VAL A 105 6.57 2.67 -3.32
C VAL A 105 7.02 2.25 -1.92
N ALA A 106 7.78 1.15 -1.85
CA ALA A 106 8.39 0.69 -0.61
C ALA A 106 9.67 1.46 -0.30
N GLY A 107 10.02 1.61 0.99
CA GLY A 107 11.15 2.42 1.44
C GLY A 107 12.49 1.93 0.88
N ASP A 108 12.67 0.62 0.72
CA ASP A 108 13.87 0.01 0.15
C ASP A 108 14.07 0.33 -1.34
N LYS A 109 13.02 0.82 -2.02
CA LYS A 109 13.03 1.22 -3.44
C LYS A 109 13.26 2.73 -3.62
N ILE A 110 13.47 3.50 -2.55
CA ILE A 110 13.72 4.96 -2.61
C ILE A 110 15.22 5.24 -2.43
N ASN A 111 15.81 5.95 -3.41
CA ASN A 111 17.23 6.30 -3.38
C ASN A 111 17.50 7.62 -2.65
N ASP A 112 16.62 8.61 -2.80
CA ASP A 112 16.76 9.94 -2.18
C ASP A 112 15.52 10.28 -1.33
N PHE A 113 15.74 10.36 -0.01
CA PHE A 113 14.71 10.72 0.96
C PHE A 113 14.64 12.23 1.23
N ASN A 114 15.67 12.99 0.85
CA ASN A 114 15.69 14.43 1.02
C ASN A 114 14.82 15.12 -0.06
N GLY A 115 14.72 14.52 -1.24
CA GLY A 115 13.89 14.97 -2.35
C GLY A 115 12.43 14.50 -2.34
N LEU A 116 11.92 13.96 -1.22
CA LEU A 116 10.52 13.51 -1.19
C LEU A 116 9.55 14.68 -1.35
N PRO A 117 8.56 14.58 -2.26
CA PRO A 117 7.59 15.66 -2.46
C PRO A 117 6.78 15.97 -1.19
N LYS A 118 6.42 17.24 -1.02
CA LYS A 118 5.45 17.67 0.00
C LYS A 118 4.11 16.94 -0.21
N GLY A 119 3.46 16.53 0.87
CA GLY A 119 2.23 15.74 0.82
C GLY A 119 2.48 14.24 0.60
N THR A 120 3.74 13.79 0.67
CA THR A 120 4.05 12.35 0.77
C THR A 120 3.41 11.77 2.02
N LEU A 121 2.62 10.71 1.85
CA LEU A 121 2.02 9.96 2.94
C LEU A 121 2.85 8.71 3.23
N ILE A 122 3.04 8.39 4.50
CA ILE A 122 3.78 7.22 4.96
C ILE A 122 2.83 6.29 5.70
N PHE A 123 2.90 5.00 5.40
CA PHE A 123 2.19 3.92 6.08
C PHE A 123 3.20 3.00 6.75
N LEU A 124 2.91 2.63 7.99
CA LEU A 124 3.76 1.77 8.81
C LEU A 124 3.01 0.48 9.12
N PRO A 125 3.69 -0.67 9.31
CA PRO A 125 3.03 -1.88 9.77
C PRO A 125 2.31 -1.63 11.11
N ASP A 126 1.09 -2.14 11.21
CA ASP A 126 0.32 -2.21 12.45
C ASP A 126 0.83 -3.44 13.21
N THR A 127 1.80 -3.22 14.10
CA THR A 127 2.42 -4.24 14.96
C THR A 127 1.53 -4.59 16.13
#